data_AF-A0A1I8MTF3-F1
#
_entry.id   AF-A0A1I8MTF3-F1
#
_cell.length_a   1.000
_cell.length_b   1.000
_cell.length_c   1.000
_cell.angle_alpha   90.00
_cell.angle_beta   90.00
_cell.angle_gamma   90.00
#
_symmetry.space_group_name_H-M   'P 1'
#
loop_
_entity.id
_entity.type
_entity.pdbx_description
1 polymer ?
#
loop_
_entity_poly.entity_id
_entity_poly.type
_entity_poly.pdbx_seq_one_letter_code
_entity_poly.pdbx_strand_id
1 'polypeptide(L)'
;MRPHRLIVTAIGFAFFLSKSNVADVTNIRDQVNFYGNLLKDIHQERGYDTLVIVHEDVNVDLRLKEIYGFPHPKIFLSKHFEFFYKQDFNSEILVIIIMSGALDLELMGIAARSLNYIRQSRILIIARNVSNEEEFMVECLALLEEYPMTNVLLHFLKNSFEIPLDYQQLKPFPEFHWQKRNFNEKDLKYYPQHWRNLYGTNITTHTDQSLPSSVTYIDERGNLKLNGHVARLVLLFAEYFNGTLRMYRPLEINGFTHFTVVADMATKRLIDIAMCLHVISTPGHSTWTYASDVYEIGRGMIIVPCSQPLSIGDMFEILLNEYFFGMVIICTLLFSILHFVIEYYFDGEFSYTDLILNNRIIGGVLGLSFSGRNSPWRGLKLIYILLFFAGLNINAQFSARDLAIMGGIMLDIFRSLIITEDVAEYSRMRFNFNTTTGYYATLAQWKLFSLKQKYHSHKTYCTYENLTLHKFIPWNILLQPNSQYKDAFNYLIHRVHEAGLSDAWYASAFNDLLKLKRLSLADPNPEGGPSTMTVDDLRWAWL
;
A
#
# COMPACT_ATOMS: atom_id res chain seq x y z
N MET A 1 84.16 -7.98 67.38
CA MET A 1 82.70 -8.23 67.31
C MET A 1 82.15 -7.55 66.06
N ARG A 2 81.45 -8.30 65.19
CA ARG A 2 80.59 -7.82 64.07
C ARG A 2 81.29 -7.08 62.88
N PRO A 3 80.68 -7.05 61.68
CA PRO A 3 81.23 -7.73 60.48
C PRO A 3 81.18 -6.92 59.15
N HIS A 4 81.48 -7.62 58.04
CA HIS A 4 81.04 -7.42 56.65
C HIS A 4 81.57 -6.25 55.79
N ARG A 5 82.20 -6.63 54.67
CA ARG A 5 81.94 -6.07 53.32
C ARG A 5 82.27 -7.11 52.23
N LEU A 6 81.23 -7.65 51.59
CA LEU A 6 81.29 -8.25 50.25
C LEU A 6 79.86 -8.31 49.68
N ILE A 7 79.45 -7.21 49.05
CA ILE A 7 78.33 -7.04 48.10
C ILE A 7 78.96 -6.07 47.09
N VAL A 8 79.06 -6.34 45.79
CA VAL A 8 77.99 -6.17 44.79
C VAL A 8 78.34 -6.99 43.52
N THR A 9 77.59 -8.06 43.26
CA THR A 9 77.43 -8.70 41.93
C THR A 9 76.10 -9.46 41.84
N ALA A 10 75.00 -8.85 42.31
CA ALA A 10 73.68 -9.51 42.30
C ALA A 10 72.48 -8.55 42.09
N ILE A 11 72.65 -7.47 41.31
CA ILE A 11 71.54 -6.55 40.98
C ILE A 11 71.12 -6.62 39.49
N GLY A 12 71.88 -7.33 38.63
CA GLY A 12 71.56 -7.46 37.21
C GLY A 12 70.48 -8.49 36.85
N PHE A 13 70.19 -9.47 37.74
CA PHE A 13 69.35 -10.62 37.37
C PHE A 13 67.87 -10.51 37.82
N ALA A 14 67.58 -9.68 38.83
CA ALA A 14 66.20 -9.52 39.34
C ALA A 14 65.33 -8.56 38.50
N PHE A 15 65.93 -7.65 37.73
CA PHE A 15 65.19 -6.70 36.89
C PHE A 15 64.75 -7.29 35.53
N PHE A 16 65.39 -8.38 35.08
CA PHE A 16 65.04 -9.05 33.83
C PHE A 16 63.84 -10.01 33.98
N LEU A 17 63.64 -10.61 35.16
CA LEU A 17 62.51 -11.51 35.45
C LEU A 17 61.19 -10.77 35.76
N SER A 18 61.24 -9.49 36.10
CA SER A 18 60.03 -8.68 36.34
C SER A 18 59.41 -8.14 35.04
N LYS A 19 60.21 -7.77 34.04
CA LYS A 19 59.70 -7.27 32.76
C LYS A 19 59.10 -8.37 31.89
N SER A 20 59.65 -9.59 31.91
CA SER A 20 59.09 -10.74 31.18
C SER A 20 57.71 -11.14 31.72
N ASN A 21 57.56 -11.22 33.04
CA ASN A 21 56.30 -11.61 33.67
C ASN A 21 55.20 -10.54 33.52
N VAL A 22 55.55 -9.24 33.52
CA VAL A 22 54.57 -8.18 33.29
C VAL A 22 54.08 -8.18 31.84
N ALA A 23 54.97 -8.38 30.87
CA ALA A 23 54.61 -8.49 29.45
C ALA A 23 53.73 -9.72 29.16
N ASP A 24 54.04 -10.87 29.75
CA ASP A 24 53.22 -12.08 29.64
C ASP A 24 51.85 -11.91 30.31
N VAL A 25 51.77 -11.28 31.48
CA VAL A 25 50.50 -11.02 32.17
C VAL A 25 49.64 -10.01 31.41
N THR A 26 50.23 -8.98 30.78
CA THR A 26 49.49 -8.07 29.91
C THR A 26 49.00 -8.76 28.65
N ASN A 27 49.83 -9.59 28.00
CA ASN A 27 49.45 -10.33 26.80
C ASN A 27 48.31 -11.32 27.08
N ILE A 28 48.37 -12.03 28.21
CA ILE A 28 47.28 -12.93 28.66
C ILE A 28 46.01 -12.14 28.96
N ARG A 29 46.10 -10.97 29.62
CA ARG A 29 44.94 -10.13 29.91
C ARG A 29 44.30 -9.54 28.66
N ASP A 30 45.11 -9.15 27.68
CA ASP A 30 44.66 -8.63 26.39
C ASP A 30 43.99 -9.72 25.55
N GLN A 31 44.50 -10.96 25.59
CA GLN A 31 43.86 -12.12 24.97
C GLN A 31 42.53 -12.48 25.65
N VAL A 32 42.46 -12.48 26.99
CA VAL A 32 41.21 -12.78 27.71
C VAL A 32 40.13 -11.74 27.41
N ASN A 33 40.51 -10.47 27.21
CA ASN A 33 39.56 -9.38 26.96
C ASN A 33 39.20 -9.19 25.48
N PHE A 34 39.79 -9.95 24.56
CA PHE A 34 39.65 -9.73 23.11
C PHE A 34 38.19 -9.66 22.67
N TYR A 35 37.39 -10.69 22.95
CA TYR A 35 35.98 -10.71 22.55
C TYR A 35 35.16 -9.66 23.27
N GLY A 36 35.50 -9.31 24.51
CA GLY A 36 34.86 -8.21 25.23
C GLY A 36 35.09 -6.86 24.56
N ASN A 37 36.28 -6.63 24.00
CA ASN A 37 36.59 -5.43 23.22
C ASN A 37 35.93 -5.48 21.83
N LEU A 38 36.00 -6.61 21.12
CA LEU A 38 35.33 -6.79 19.83
C LEU A 38 33.82 -6.50 19.92
N LEU A 39 33.16 -7.00 20.97
CA LEU A 39 31.74 -6.72 21.22
C LEU A 39 31.47 -5.22 21.42
N LYS A 40 32.34 -4.51 22.14
CA LYS A 40 32.24 -3.04 22.29
C LYS A 40 32.43 -2.34 20.95
N ASP A 41 33.39 -2.78 20.14
CA ASP A 41 33.68 -2.14 18.86
C ASP A 41 32.52 -2.36 17.86
N ILE A 42 31.95 -3.58 17.81
CA ILE A 42 30.74 -3.88 17.02
C ILE A 42 29.56 -3.04 17.50
N HIS A 43 29.41 -2.84 18.82
CA HIS A 43 28.36 -2.01 19.39
C HIS A 43 28.53 -0.52 19.05
N GLN A 44 29.77 -0.03 19.00
CA GLN A 44 30.08 1.34 18.56
C GLN A 44 29.78 1.56 17.08
N GLU A 45 30.01 0.55 16.23
CA GLU A 45 29.66 0.62 14.80
C GLU A 45 28.14 0.75 14.60
N ARG A 46 27.36 -0.01 15.34
CA ARG A 46 25.89 0.09 15.44
C ARG A 46 25.45 -0.51 16.78
N GLY A 47 24.57 0.15 17.53
CA GLY A 47 24.04 -0.40 18.78
C GLY A 47 23.35 -1.76 18.59
N TYR A 48 23.35 -2.61 19.61
CA TYR A 48 22.50 -3.79 19.71
C TYR A 48 22.03 -3.93 21.15
N ASP A 49 20.81 -4.41 21.33
CA ASP A 49 20.16 -4.54 22.63
C ASP A 49 20.33 -5.95 23.20
N THR A 50 20.42 -6.97 22.35
CA THR A 50 20.44 -8.39 22.77
C THR A 50 21.49 -9.20 22.02
N LEU A 51 22.15 -10.11 22.75
CA LEU A 51 23.02 -11.14 22.18
C LEU A 51 22.23 -12.44 22.01
N VAL A 52 22.22 -12.99 20.80
CA VAL A 52 21.63 -14.31 20.53
C VAL A 52 22.76 -15.31 20.37
N ILE A 53 22.96 -16.19 21.34
CA ILE A 53 24.05 -17.16 21.37
C ILE A 53 23.50 -18.52 20.96
N VAL A 54 23.91 -19.00 19.80
CA VAL A 54 23.55 -20.32 19.26
C VAL A 54 24.72 -21.26 19.51
N HIS A 55 24.53 -22.30 20.32
CA HIS A 55 25.61 -23.22 20.68
C HIS A 55 25.13 -24.65 20.88
N GLU A 56 26.03 -25.60 20.63
CA GLU A 56 25.76 -27.04 20.79
C GLU A 56 25.88 -27.51 22.25
N ASP A 57 26.89 -27.05 23.00
CA ASP A 57 27.18 -27.58 24.34
C ASP A 57 27.83 -26.54 25.28
N VAL A 58 27.68 -26.73 26.60
CA VAL A 58 27.98 -25.73 27.68
C VAL A 58 29.47 -25.74 28.10
N ASN A 59 30.35 -26.41 27.37
CA ASN A 59 31.79 -26.38 27.68
C ASN A 59 32.36 -24.98 27.43
N VAL A 60 32.34 -24.16 28.48
CA VAL A 60 32.77 -22.77 28.51
C VAL A 60 34.27 -22.71 28.21
N ASP A 61 34.58 -22.38 26.96
CA ASP A 61 35.93 -21.97 26.60
C ASP A 61 36.27 -20.69 27.36
N LEU A 62 37.35 -20.70 28.14
CA LEU A 62 37.77 -19.52 28.90
C LEU A 62 38.01 -18.30 28.01
N ARG A 63 38.37 -18.51 26.72
CA ARG A 63 38.55 -17.43 25.74
C ARG A 63 37.23 -16.73 25.39
N LEU A 64 36.09 -17.40 25.58
CA LEU A 64 34.76 -16.88 25.28
C LEU A 64 34.05 -16.33 26.53
N LYS A 65 34.69 -16.35 27.70
CA LYS A 65 34.12 -15.91 28.98
C LYS A 65 33.53 -14.49 28.91
N GLU A 66 34.20 -13.58 28.22
CA GLU A 66 33.74 -12.20 28.06
C GLU A 66 32.45 -12.09 27.26
N ILE A 67 32.16 -13.02 26.34
CA ILE A 67 30.88 -13.06 25.61
C ILE A 67 29.74 -13.35 26.58
N TYR A 68 29.92 -14.35 27.45
CA TYR A 68 28.93 -14.72 28.46
C TYR A 68 28.81 -13.67 29.59
N GLY A 69 29.90 -12.99 29.92
CA GLY A 69 29.96 -11.91 30.91
C GLY A 69 29.52 -10.53 30.42
N PHE A 70 29.31 -10.34 29.11
CA PHE A 70 28.99 -9.04 28.54
C PHE A 70 27.68 -8.46 29.11
N PRO A 71 27.58 -7.15 29.42
CA PRO A 71 26.47 -6.59 30.21
C PRO A 71 25.12 -6.46 29.47
N HIS A 72 24.95 -7.10 28.31
CA HIS A 72 23.69 -7.10 27.56
C HIS A 72 22.85 -8.37 27.83
N PRO A 73 21.51 -8.29 27.73
CA PRO A 73 20.62 -9.46 27.69
C PRO A 73 21.08 -10.51 26.68
N LYS A 74 20.93 -11.79 27.04
CA LYS A 74 21.35 -12.92 26.22
C LYS A 74 20.23 -13.93 26.06
N ILE A 75 20.04 -14.42 24.85
CA ILE A 75 19.15 -15.53 24.53
C ILE A 75 20.02 -16.69 24.05
N PHE A 76 19.91 -17.84 24.71
CA PHE A 76 20.63 -19.05 24.35
C PHE A 76 19.73 -19.94 23.50
N LEU A 77 20.19 -20.28 22.30
CA LEU A 77 19.53 -21.21 21.40
C LEU A 77 20.39 -22.48 21.32
N SER A 78 19.75 -23.62 21.58
CA SER A 78 20.35 -24.95 21.48
C SER A 78 19.50 -25.84 20.59
N LYS A 79 19.99 -27.06 20.30
CA LYS A 79 19.35 -28.00 19.38
C LYS A 79 17.89 -28.35 19.69
N HIS A 80 17.43 -28.10 20.91
CA HIS A 80 16.15 -28.56 21.43
C HIS A 80 15.04 -27.51 21.41
N PHE A 81 15.31 -26.29 20.92
CA PHE A 81 14.37 -25.18 21.04
C PHE A 81 14.16 -24.49 19.68
N GLU A 82 12.91 -24.49 19.22
CA GLU A 82 12.50 -23.69 18.06
C GLU A 82 11.87 -22.39 18.54
N PHE A 83 12.39 -21.25 18.05
CA PHE A 83 11.97 -19.93 18.53
C PHE A 83 11.97 -18.92 17.38
N PHE A 84 10.86 -18.24 17.12
CA PHE A 84 10.79 -17.23 16.07
C PHE A 84 11.07 -15.83 16.64
N TYR A 85 12.29 -15.32 16.44
CA TYR A 85 12.76 -14.12 17.14
C TYR A 85 11.94 -12.86 16.84
N LYS A 86 11.60 -12.66 15.56
CA LYS A 86 10.99 -11.41 15.09
C LYS A 86 9.54 -11.18 15.57
N GLN A 87 8.87 -12.20 16.13
CA GLN A 87 7.52 -12.05 16.67
C GLN A 87 7.51 -11.36 18.02
N ASP A 88 8.48 -11.69 18.88
CA ASP A 88 8.45 -11.28 20.28
C ASP A 88 9.43 -10.14 20.59
N PHE A 89 10.47 -9.96 19.78
CA PHE A 89 11.59 -9.06 20.09
C PHE A 89 11.95 -8.11 18.93
N ASN A 90 12.68 -7.05 19.27
CA ASN A 90 13.19 -6.07 18.31
C ASN A 90 14.30 -6.67 17.42
N SER A 91 14.75 -6.01 16.35
CA SER A 91 15.78 -6.58 15.46
C SER A 91 17.21 -6.06 15.70
N GLU A 92 17.43 -5.28 16.76
CA GLU A 92 18.74 -4.74 17.10
C GLU A 92 19.54 -5.77 17.90
N ILE A 93 20.00 -6.81 17.20
CA ILE A 93 20.69 -7.95 17.78
C ILE A 93 22.08 -8.17 17.19
N LEU A 94 22.91 -8.88 17.94
CA LEU A 94 24.12 -9.54 17.47
C LEU A 94 23.98 -11.04 17.73
N VAL A 95 24.09 -11.84 16.67
CA VAL A 95 24.01 -13.30 16.73
C VAL A 95 25.42 -13.86 16.82
N ILE A 96 25.67 -14.77 17.75
CA ILE A 96 26.95 -15.44 17.92
C ILE A 96 26.69 -16.94 17.80
N ILE A 97 27.24 -17.58 16.77
CA ILE A 97 27.10 -19.02 16.55
C ILE A 97 28.42 -19.67 16.92
N ILE A 98 28.41 -20.57 17.89
CA ILE A 98 29.60 -21.24 18.41
C ILE A 98 29.50 -22.72 18.08
N MET A 99 30.48 -23.24 17.35
CA MET A 99 30.57 -24.65 16.99
C MET A 99 31.99 -25.17 17.13
N SER A 100 32.16 -26.49 17.21
CA SER A 100 33.45 -27.13 17.46
C SER A 100 33.66 -28.35 16.55
N GLY A 101 34.88 -28.51 16.05
CA GLY A 101 35.29 -29.66 15.22
C GLY A 101 34.88 -29.51 13.76
N ALA A 102 33.58 -29.59 13.47
CA ALA A 102 33.03 -29.53 12.12
C ALA A 102 31.84 -28.55 12.03
N LEU A 103 31.37 -28.28 10.82
CA LEU A 103 30.18 -27.45 10.60
C LEU A 103 28.93 -28.22 11.06
N ASP A 104 28.16 -27.60 11.95
CA ASP A 104 26.93 -28.18 12.46
C ASP A 104 25.72 -27.72 11.63
N LEU A 105 25.27 -28.59 10.73
CA LEU A 105 24.13 -28.33 9.83
C LEU A 105 22.82 -28.09 10.59
N GLU A 106 22.60 -28.82 11.70
CA GLU A 106 21.39 -28.69 12.50
C GLU A 106 21.37 -27.37 13.24
N LEU A 107 22.51 -26.98 13.84
CA LEU A 107 22.66 -25.71 14.54
C LEU A 107 22.48 -24.52 13.59
N MET A 108 23.04 -24.60 12.38
CA MET A 108 22.83 -23.60 11.33
C MET A 108 21.36 -23.53 10.90
N GLY A 109 20.69 -24.67 10.74
CA GLY A 109 19.26 -24.74 10.46
C GLY A 109 18.41 -24.08 11.55
N ILE A 110 18.75 -24.30 12.83
CA ILE A 110 18.06 -23.66 13.97
C ILE A 110 18.30 -22.16 13.99
N ALA A 111 19.54 -21.70 13.77
CA ALA A 111 19.84 -20.28 13.64
C ALA A 111 19.01 -19.67 12.50
N ALA A 112 18.95 -20.31 11.33
CA ALA A 112 18.22 -19.82 10.18
C ALA A 112 16.69 -19.78 10.37
N ARG A 113 16.13 -20.78 11.05
CA ARG A 113 14.69 -20.79 11.43
C ARG A 113 14.40 -19.73 12.47
N SER A 114 15.29 -19.55 13.44
CA SER A 114 15.07 -18.59 14.53
C SER A 114 15.18 -17.13 14.08
N LEU A 115 16.07 -16.88 13.12
CA LEU A 115 16.29 -15.56 12.52
C LEU A 115 15.38 -15.28 11.32
N ASN A 116 14.30 -16.04 11.14
CA ASN A 116 13.40 -15.83 10.00
C ASN A 116 12.90 -14.37 9.95
N TYR A 117 12.99 -13.78 8.75
CA TYR A 117 12.79 -12.36 8.41
C TYR A 117 13.78 -11.34 8.99
N ILE A 118 14.83 -11.80 9.68
CA ILE A 118 15.92 -10.98 10.21
C ILE A 118 17.31 -11.62 9.96
N ARG A 119 17.44 -12.44 8.91
CA ARG A 119 18.67 -13.20 8.60
C ARG A 119 19.84 -12.31 8.16
N GLN A 120 19.56 -11.06 7.82
CA GLN A 120 20.54 -10.02 7.56
C GLN A 120 20.98 -9.30 8.84
N SER A 121 20.65 -9.81 10.03
CA SER A 121 21.26 -9.37 11.30
C SER A 121 22.78 -9.61 11.28
N ARG A 122 23.50 -8.96 12.20
CA ARG A 122 24.95 -9.15 12.34
C ARG A 122 25.22 -10.50 13.00
N ILE A 123 26.01 -11.34 12.34
CA ILE A 123 26.31 -12.71 12.78
C ILE A 123 27.83 -12.87 12.94
N LEU A 124 28.26 -13.41 14.06
CA LEU A 124 29.63 -13.81 14.35
C LEU A 124 29.66 -15.33 14.55
N ILE A 125 30.26 -16.06 13.62
CA ILE A 125 30.50 -17.49 13.72
C ILE A 125 31.88 -17.70 14.32
N ILE A 126 31.94 -18.45 15.42
CA ILE A 126 33.16 -18.84 16.11
C ILE A 126 33.31 -20.35 15.95
N ALA A 127 34.23 -20.77 15.10
CA ALA A 127 34.51 -22.16 14.80
C ALA A 127 35.75 -22.63 15.56
N ARG A 128 35.57 -23.57 16.49
CA ARG A 128 36.63 -24.06 17.39
C ARG A 128 37.20 -25.37 16.88
N ASN A 129 38.51 -25.55 17.01
CA ASN A 129 39.19 -26.84 16.83
C ASN A 129 38.86 -27.51 15.49
N VAL A 130 38.70 -26.71 14.44
CA VAL A 130 38.38 -27.20 13.09
C VAL A 130 39.65 -27.75 12.45
N SER A 131 39.59 -29.02 12.01
CA SER A 131 40.73 -29.69 11.39
C SER A 131 40.99 -29.20 9.96
N ASN A 132 39.93 -28.93 9.20
CA ASN A 132 39.98 -28.48 7.81
C ASN A 132 39.19 -27.17 7.65
N GLU A 133 39.87 -26.03 7.81
CA GLU A 133 39.24 -24.70 7.71
C GLU A 133 38.68 -24.41 6.31
N GLU A 134 39.30 -24.95 5.24
CA GLU A 134 38.85 -24.74 3.86
C GLU A 134 37.52 -25.45 3.57
N GLU A 135 37.42 -26.72 3.94
CA GLU A 135 36.18 -27.50 3.81
C GLU A 135 35.04 -26.85 4.60
N PHE A 136 35.32 -26.46 5.85
CA PHE A 136 34.37 -25.73 6.68
C PHE A 136 33.90 -24.43 6.02
N MET A 137 34.81 -23.65 5.43
CA MET A 137 34.46 -22.39 4.76
C MET A 137 33.55 -22.61 3.55
N VAL A 138 33.80 -23.66 2.75
CA VAL A 138 32.99 -24.00 1.56
C VAL A 138 31.58 -24.42 1.97
N GLU A 139 31.47 -25.34 2.91
CA GLU A 139 30.17 -25.80 3.41
C GLU A 139 29.39 -24.68 4.10
N CYS A 140 30.08 -23.87 4.91
CA CYS A 140 29.46 -22.73 5.60
C CYS A 140 28.94 -21.71 4.58
N LEU A 141 29.71 -21.42 3.53
CA LEU A 141 29.30 -20.48 2.49
C LEU A 141 28.03 -20.95 1.77
N ALA A 142 27.94 -22.24 1.45
CA ALA A 142 26.78 -22.84 0.82
C ALA A 142 25.51 -22.71 1.68
N LEU A 143 25.61 -22.93 3.01
CA LEU A 143 24.48 -22.74 3.92
C LEU A 143 24.08 -21.27 4.08
N LEU A 144 25.04 -20.35 4.09
CA LEU A 144 24.76 -18.92 4.19
C LEU A 144 24.01 -18.42 2.95
N GLU A 145 24.34 -18.96 1.77
CA GLU A 145 23.63 -18.71 0.52
C GLU A 145 22.22 -19.35 0.51
N GLU A 146 22.08 -20.58 1.00
CA GLU A 146 20.78 -21.27 1.11
C GLU A 146 19.81 -20.53 2.07
N TYR A 147 20.34 -19.97 3.16
CA TYR A 147 19.58 -19.23 4.17
C TYR A 147 19.57 -17.70 4.00
N PRO A 148 19.83 -17.17 2.81
CA PRO A 148 20.36 -15.81 2.55
C PRO A 148 20.79 -14.99 3.79
N MET A 149 21.88 -15.41 4.44
CA MET A 149 22.51 -14.69 5.56
C MET A 149 23.69 -13.86 5.06
N THR A 150 23.58 -12.53 5.08
CA THR A 150 24.50 -11.66 4.33
C THR A 150 25.56 -10.96 5.18
N ASN A 151 25.35 -10.83 6.49
CA ASN A 151 26.19 -10.06 7.40
C ASN A 151 26.91 -11.00 8.38
N VAL A 152 27.91 -11.74 7.88
CA VAL A 152 28.58 -12.80 8.64
C VAL A 152 30.08 -12.55 8.76
N LEU A 153 30.59 -12.68 9.99
CA LEU A 153 32.01 -12.84 10.28
C LEU A 153 32.27 -14.27 10.71
N LEU A 154 33.32 -14.89 10.21
CA LEU A 154 33.78 -16.21 10.61
C LEU A 154 35.18 -16.12 11.22
N HIS A 155 35.32 -16.61 12.44
CA HIS A 155 36.57 -16.59 13.18
C HIS A 155 36.93 -17.99 13.68
N PHE A 156 38.14 -18.44 13.33
CA PHE A 156 38.65 -19.75 13.71
C PHE A 156 39.46 -19.67 15.00
N LEU A 157 39.09 -20.50 15.98
CA LEU A 157 39.86 -20.68 17.21
C LEU A 157 40.62 -22.01 17.15
N LYS A 158 41.95 -21.92 17.14
CA LYS A 158 42.85 -23.08 17.18
C LYS A 158 42.91 -23.66 18.59
N ASN A 159 43.56 -24.82 18.75
CA ASN A 159 43.82 -25.43 20.05
C ASN A 159 44.80 -24.62 20.94
N SER A 160 45.42 -23.55 20.42
CA SER A 160 46.28 -22.64 21.19
C SER A 160 45.47 -21.70 22.08
N PHE A 161 46.06 -21.26 23.19
CA PHE A 161 45.48 -20.20 24.02
C PHE A 161 45.47 -18.83 23.32
N GLU A 162 46.38 -18.63 22.36
CA GLU A 162 46.41 -17.42 21.53
C GLU A 162 45.18 -17.33 20.63
N ILE A 163 44.56 -16.15 20.63
CA ILE A 163 43.42 -15.82 19.78
C ILE A 163 43.96 -15.27 18.45
N PRO A 164 43.68 -15.92 17.31
CA PRO A 164 44.05 -15.39 16.01
C PRO A 164 43.42 -14.02 15.78
N LEU A 165 44.13 -13.14 15.06
CA LEU A 165 43.60 -11.83 14.69
C LEU A 165 43.01 -11.81 13.27
N ASP A 166 43.23 -12.87 12.50
CA ASP A 166 42.67 -13.02 11.17
C ASP A 166 41.24 -13.57 11.25
N TYR A 167 40.33 -12.99 10.46
CA TYR A 167 38.96 -13.45 10.33
C TYR A 167 38.49 -13.39 8.87
N GLN A 168 37.40 -14.09 8.57
CA GLN A 168 36.76 -14.06 7.26
C GLN A 168 35.50 -13.18 7.36
N GLN A 169 35.41 -12.17 6.49
CA GLN A 169 34.22 -11.34 6.33
C GLN A 169 33.47 -11.83 5.08
N LEU A 170 32.17 -12.12 5.22
CA LEU A 170 31.34 -12.48 4.09
C LEU A 170 31.12 -11.26 3.18
N LYS A 171 31.16 -11.49 1.86
CA LYS A 171 30.70 -10.57 0.84
C LYS A 171 29.59 -11.27 0.04
N PRO A 172 28.32 -10.85 0.16
CA PRO A 172 27.18 -11.54 -0.45
C PRO A 172 26.96 -11.19 -1.94
N PHE A 173 27.60 -10.13 -2.45
CA PHE A 173 27.41 -9.64 -3.82
C PHE A 173 28.75 -9.51 -4.56
N PRO A 174 28.82 -9.81 -5.88
CA PRO A 174 27.71 -10.30 -6.72
C PRO A 174 27.35 -11.77 -6.47
N GLU A 175 28.29 -12.53 -5.90
CA GLU A 175 28.13 -13.91 -5.44
C GLU A 175 28.73 -14.01 -4.04
N PHE A 176 28.27 -14.97 -3.24
CA PHE A 176 28.74 -15.17 -1.88
C PHE A 176 30.21 -15.59 -1.89
N HIS A 177 31.08 -14.83 -1.23
CA HIS A 177 32.51 -15.17 -1.10
C HIS A 177 33.11 -14.65 0.21
N TRP A 178 34.18 -15.29 0.65
CA TRP A 178 34.95 -14.88 1.83
C TRP A 178 36.02 -13.85 1.46
N GLN A 179 36.14 -12.82 2.29
CA GLN A 179 37.25 -11.87 2.26
C GLN A 179 38.03 -11.96 3.58
N LYS A 180 39.30 -12.35 3.49
CA LYS A 180 40.20 -12.37 4.65
C LYS A 180 40.48 -10.95 5.14
N ARG A 181 40.39 -10.75 6.46
CA ARG A 181 40.58 -9.49 7.17
C ARG A 181 41.33 -9.71 8.48
N ASN A 182 41.77 -8.62 9.10
CA ASN A 182 42.46 -8.66 10.39
C ASN A 182 41.83 -7.67 11.38
N PHE A 183 41.61 -8.11 12.62
CA PHE A 183 40.95 -7.30 13.67
C PHE A 183 41.71 -6.02 14.06
N ASN A 184 43.00 -5.92 13.72
CA ASN A 184 43.80 -4.70 13.96
C ASN A 184 43.57 -3.58 12.92
N GLU A 185 42.86 -3.87 11.83
CA GLU A 185 42.59 -2.89 10.76
C GLU A 185 41.51 -1.89 11.21
N LYS A 186 41.93 -0.71 11.72
CA LYS A 186 41.03 0.28 12.36
C LYS A 186 40.06 1.00 11.42
N ASP A 187 40.36 1.09 10.13
CA ASP A 187 39.56 1.87 9.18
C ASP A 187 38.41 1.07 8.54
N LEU A 188 38.25 -0.20 8.93
CA LEU A 188 37.30 -1.11 8.30
C LEU A 188 36.13 -1.43 9.22
N LYS A 189 34.94 -1.45 8.62
CA LYS A 189 33.71 -1.87 9.27
C LYS A 189 33.63 -3.39 9.35
N TYR A 190 33.20 -3.90 10.49
CA TYR A 190 32.93 -5.32 10.70
C TYR A 190 31.71 -5.76 9.89
N TYR A 191 30.67 -4.93 9.83
CA TYR A 191 29.42 -5.22 9.14
C TYR A 191 29.04 -4.10 8.16
N PRO A 192 29.76 -3.96 7.03
CA PRO A 192 29.45 -2.94 6.05
C PRO A 192 28.06 -3.17 5.42
N GLN A 193 27.40 -2.09 5.00
CA GLN A 193 26.12 -2.19 4.29
C GLN A 193 26.34 -2.72 2.85
N HIS A 194 26.43 -4.04 2.70
CA HIS A 194 26.76 -4.69 1.42
C HIS A 194 25.81 -4.30 0.28
N TRP A 195 24.54 -4.07 0.58
CA TRP A 195 23.53 -3.70 -0.42
C TRP A 195 23.71 -2.30 -1.03
N ARG A 196 24.66 -1.47 -0.55
CA ARG A 196 24.99 -0.19 -1.20
C ARG A 196 25.53 -0.35 -2.62
N ASN A 197 26.07 -1.52 -2.95
CA ASN A 197 26.50 -1.86 -4.30
C ASN A 197 26.34 -3.36 -4.51
N LEU A 198 25.47 -3.74 -5.44
CA LEU A 198 25.15 -5.11 -5.77
C LEU A 198 26.07 -5.68 -6.86
N TYR A 199 27.03 -4.90 -7.37
CA TYR A 199 28.06 -5.35 -8.31
C TYR A 199 27.52 -6.09 -9.55
N GLY A 200 26.35 -5.69 -10.05
CA GLY A 200 25.69 -6.28 -11.22
C GLY A 200 24.86 -7.53 -10.91
N THR A 201 24.60 -7.87 -9.64
CA THR A 201 23.77 -9.02 -9.24
C THR A 201 22.44 -9.03 -9.99
N ASN A 202 22.04 -10.20 -10.49
CA ASN A 202 20.76 -10.35 -11.16
C ASN A 202 19.61 -10.30 -10.16
N ILE A 203 18.70 -9.34 -10.35
CA ILE A 203 17.48 -9.20 -9.55
C ILE A 203 16.31 -9.60 -10.44
N THR A 204 15.66 -10.70 -10.10
CA THR A 204 14.53 -11.23 -10.85
C THR A 204 13.25 -10.52 -10.40
N THR A 205 12.46 -10.02 -11.35
CA THR A 205 11.20 -9.32 -11.08
C THR A 205 10.15 -9.70 -12.10
N HIS A 206 8.88 -9.45 -11.77
CA HIS A 206 7.80 -9.45 -12.75
C HIS A 206 6.77 -8.38 -12.39
N THR A 207 5.99 -7.90 -13.36
CA THR A 207 5.01 -6.81 -13.17
C THR A 207 3.63 -7.23 -13.65
N ASP A 208 2.61 -6.65 -13.02
CA ASP A 208 1.19 -6.85 -13.32
C ASP A 208 0.72 -6.12 -14.58
N GLN A 209 1.53 -5.19 -15.09
CA GLN A 209 1.21 -4.30 -16.22
C GLN A 209 -0.12 -3.55 -16.02
N SER A 210 -0.45 -3.22 -14.77
CA SER A 210 -1.69 -2.53 -14.41
C SER A 210 -1.52 -1.01 -14.55
N LEU A 211 -2.47 -0.37 -15.25
CA LEU A 211 -2.45 1.08 -15.42
C LEU A 211 -2.93 1.79 -14.13
N PRO A 212 -2.25 2.86 -13.66
CA PRO A 212 -1.02 3.49 -14.20
C PRO A 212 0.30 3.00 -13.53
N SER A 213 0.24 1.97 -12.69
CA SER A 213 1.37 1.42 -11.92
C SER A 213 2.54 0.95 -12.78
N SER A 214 2.24 0.31 -13.91
CA SER A 214 3.21 -0.27 -14.84
C SER A 214 2.65 -0.26 -16.28
N VAL A 215 3.39 0.38 -17.19
CA VAL A 215 2.99 0.62 -18.58
C VAL A 215 4.10 0.18 -19.52
N THR A 216 3.84 -0.85 -20.33
CA THR A 216 4.77 -1.32 -21.37
C THR A 216 4.49 -0.66 -22.71
N TYR A 217 5.50 -0.16 -23.43
CA TYR A 217 5.31 0.47 -24.74
C TYR A 217 6.55 0.31 -25.62
N ILE A 218 6.38 0.47 -26.94
CA ILE A 218 7.50 0.49 -27.88
C ILE A 218 7.97 1.94 -28.05
N ASP A 219 9.26 2.19 -27.88
CA ASP A 219 9.86 3.50 -28.16
C ASP A 219 10.02 3.77 -29.67
N GLU A 220 10.36 5.00 -30.05
CA GLU A 220 10.58 5.38 -31.46
C GLU A 220 11.69 4.55 -32.16
N ARG A 221 12.54 3.87 -31.39
CA ARG A 221 13.63 3.02 -31.87
C ARG A 221 13.22 1.53 -31.95
N GLY A 222 11.98 1.19 -31.66
CA GLY A 222 11.48 -0.19 -31.71
C GLY A 222 11.75 -1.02 -30.45
N ASN A 223 12.26 -0.44 -29.37
CA ASN A 223 12.56 -1.17 -28.13
C ASN A 223 11.38 -1.15 -27.16
N LEU A 224 11.15 -2.29 -26.49
CA LEU A 224 10.19 -2.37 -25.41
C LEU A 224 10.70 -1.59 -24.18
N LYS A 225 9.92 -0.62 -23.74
CA LYS A 225 10.14 0.20 -22.56
C LYS A 225 9.04 -0.02 -21.53
N LEU A 226 9.38 0.30 -20.29
CA LEU A 226 8.50 0.18 -19.15
C LEU A 226 8.49 1.52 -18.38
N ASN A 227 7.29 2.03 -18.10
CA ASN A 227 7.07 3.22 -17.26
C ASN A 227 5.98 2.92 -16.22
N GLY A 228 5.59 3.90 -15.39
CA GLY A 228 4.65 3.75 -14.29
C GLY A 228 5.34 3.95 -12.94
N HIS A 229 4.62 4.49 -11.95
CA HIS A 229 5.22 4.91 -10.68
C HIS A 229 5.76 3.73 -9.85
N VAL A 230 5.21 2.53 -10.01
CA VAL A 230 5.71 1.31 -9.35
C VAL A 230 6.86 0.71 -10.15
N ALA A 231 6.72 0.68 -11.47
CA ALA A 231 7.78 0.15 -12.32
C ALA A 231 9.07 0.96 -12.25
N ARG A 232 8.96 2.30 -12.22
CA ARG A 232 10.09 3.22 -12.07
C ARG A 232 10.83 3.04 -10.75
N LEU A 233 10.12 2.72 -9.66
CA LEU A 233 10.75 2.44 -8.37
C LEU A 233 11.68 1.21 -8.46
N VAL A 234 11.19 0.11 -9.03
CA VAL A 234 11.97 -1.13 -9.15
C VAL A 234 13.10 -1.00 -10.18
N LEU A 235 12.88 -0.26 -11.27
CA LEU A 235 13.94 0.08 -12.23
C LEU A 235 15.03 0.93 -11.56
N LEU A 236 14.63 1.96 -10.80
CA LEU A 236 15.57 2.81 -10.06
C LEU A 236 16.31 2.01 -9.00
N PHE A 237 15.69 1.03 -8.36
CA PHE A 237 16.36 0.15 -7.40
C PHE A 237 17.57 -0.56 -8.00
N ALA A 238 17.39 -1.17 -9.18
CA ALA A 238 18.48 -1.83 -9.88
C ALA A 238 19.57 -0.81 -10.30
N GLU A 239 19.20 0.34 -10.84
CA GLU A 239 20.15 1.38 -11.25
C GLU A 239 20.94 1.96 -10.07
N TYR A 240 20.25 2.36 -9.01
CA TYR A 240 20.81 3.07 -7.87
C TYR A 240 21.77 2.21 -7.06
N PHE A 241 21.49 0.91 -6.93
CA PHE A 241 22.34 -0.03 -6.22
C PHE A 241 23.24 -0.86 -7.13
N ASN A 242 23.38 -0.51 -8.41
CA ASN A 242 24.22 -1.22 -9.38
C ASN A 242 23.89 -2.72 -9.46
N GLY A 243 22.60 -3.05 -9.62
CA GLY A 243 22.10 -4.39 -9.89
C GLY A 243 21.57 -4.52 -11.32
N THR A 244 21.43 -5.76 -11.80
CA THR A 244 20.92 -6.07 -13.14
C THR A 244 19.52 -6.63 -13.06
N LEU A 245 18.52 -5.91 -13.57
CA LEU A 245 17.14 -6.38 -13.53
C LEU A 245 16.88 -7.44 -14.60
N ARG A 246 16.27 -8.56 -14.23
CA ARG A 246 15.81 -9.61 -15.15
C ARG A 246 14.31 -9.84 -14.98
N MET A 247 13.59 -9.88 -16.09
CA MET A 247 12.16 -10.21 -16.07
C MET A 247 12.00 -11.72 -16.02
N TYR A 248 11.22 -12.22 -15.05
CA TYR A 248 10.93 -13.66 -14.91
C TYR A 248 10.29 -14.26 -16.18
N ARG A 249 9.41 -13.49 -16.80
CA ARG A 249 8.81 -13.78 -18.12
C ARG A 249 8.92 -12.54 -19.01
N PRO A 250 9.07 -12.72 -20.34
CA PRO A 250 9.04 -11.62 -21.28
C PRO A 250 7.78 -10.75 -21.09
N LEU A 251 7.96 -9.44 -21.17
CA LEU A 251 6.84 -8.50 -21.08
C LEU A 251 6.08 -8.46 -22.40
N GLU A 252 4.75 -8.46 -22.32
CA GLU A 252 3.88 -8.38 -23.50
C GLU A 252 3.37 -6.96 -23.70
N ILE A 253 3.16 -6.55 -24.95
CA ILE A 253 2.56 -5.24 -25.24
C ILE A 253 1.08 -5.31 -24.89
N ASN A 254 0.62 -4.42 -24.00
CA ASN A 254 -0.73 -4.48 -23.43
C ASN A 254 -1.04 -5.78 -22.68
N GLY A 255 -0.01 -6.53 -22.26
CA GLY A 255 -0.20 -7.65 -21.34
C GLY A 255 -0.81 -7.18 -20.02
N PHE A 256 -1.49 -8.08 -19.33
CA PHE A 256 -2.06 -7.85 -18.00
C PHE A 256 -1.93 -9.14 -17.20
N THR A 257 -1.40 -9.04 -15.98
CA THR A 257 -1.37 -10.15 -15.02
C THR A 257 -1.95 -9.64 -13.72
N HIS A 258 -2.92 -10.33 -13.13
CA HIS A 258 -3.50 -9.89 -11.87
C HIS A 258 -2.43 -9.82 -10.77
N PHE A 259 -2.43 -8.74 -9.98
CA PHE A 259 -1.38 -8.46 -8.98
C PHE A 259 -1.21 -9.59 -7.96
N THR A 260 -2.26 -10.35 -7.63
CA THR A 260 -2.16 -11.51 -6.72
C THR A 260 -1.28 -12.63 -7.27
N VAL A 261 -1.24 -12.80 -8.59
CA VAL A 261 -0.38 -13.80 -9.24
C VAL A 261 1.08 -13.37 -9.14
N VAL A 262 1.37 -12.09 -9.37
CA VAL A 262 2.74 -11.55 -9.23
C VAL A 262 3.20 -11.57 -7.77
N ALA A 263 2.30 -11.25 -6.84
CA ALA A 263 2.53 -11.37 -5.40
C ALA A 263 2.86 -12.82 -5.00
N ASP A 264 2.11 -13.80 -5.50
CA ASP A 264 2.35 -15.22 -5.26
C ASP A 264 3.68 -15.72 -5.86
N MET A 265 4.14 -15.14 -6.96
CA MET A 265 5.49 -15.43 -7.48
C MET A 265 6.58 -15.05 -6.48
N ALA A 266 6.44 -13.92 -5.78
CA ALA A 266 7.41 -13.50 -4.75
C ALA A 266 7.36 -14.41 -3.52
N THR A 267 6.16 -14.78 -3.05
CA THR A 267 6.02 -15.69 -1.89
C THR A 267 6.61 -17.07 -2.17
N LYS A 268 6.47 -17.57 -3.41
CA LYS A 268 7.05 -18.83 -3.89
C LYS A 268 8.52 -18.74 -4.29
N ARG A 269 9.19 -17.61 -4.08
CA ARG A 269 10.62 -17.37 -4.43
C ARG A 269 10.92 -17.57 -5.93
N LEU A 270 9.96 -17.30 -6.80
CA LEU A 270 10.18 -17.29 -8.26
C LEU A 270 10.77 -15.96 -8.74
N ILE A 271 10.55 -14.88 -7.97
CA ILE A 271 11.06 -13.54 -8.20
C ILE A 271 11.56 -12.94 -6.88
N ASP A 272 12.57 -12.07 -6.94
CA ASP A 272 13.17 -11.41 -5.79
C ASP A 272 12.30 -10.25 -5.29
N ILE A 273 11.75 -9.46 -6.23
CA ILE A 273 10.91 -8.27 -5.98
C ILE A 273 9.69 -8.34 -6.90
N ALA A 274 8.49 -8.20 -6.34
CA ALA A 274 7.26 -8.07 -7.12
C ALA A 274 7.06 -6.62 -7.57
N MET A 275 7.04 -6.35 -8.88
CA MET A 275 6.81 -5.00 -9.41
C MET A 275 5.30 -4.74 -9.55
N CYS A 276 4.58 -4.81 -8.43
CA CYS A 276 3.15 -4.51 -8.32
C CYS A 276 2.82 -4.03 -6.89
N LEU A 277 1.71 -3.32 -6.74
CA LEU A 277 1.18 -2.95 -5.43
C LEU A 277 0.37 -4.12 -4.85
N HIS A 278 0.56 -4.38 -3.55
CA HIS A 278 -0.18 -5.39 -2.82
C HIS A 278 -0.78 -4.81 -1.55
N VAL A 279 -2.04 -5.15 -1.25
CA VAL A 279 -2.68 -4.84 0.04
C VAL A 279 -2.53 -6.03 0.97
N ILE A 280 -2.07 -5.78 2.19
CA ILE A 280 -2.02 -6.81 3.22
C ILE A 280 -3.41 -6.97 3.83
N SER A 281 -4.17 -7.96 3.38
CA SER A 281 -5.52 -8.24 3.89
C SER A 281 -5.56 -9.45 4.83
N THR A 282 -5.79 -9.19 6.14
CA THR A 282 -6.40 -10.07 7.17
C THR A 282 -5.61 -11.28 7.74
N PRO A 283 -5.97 -11.77 8.96
CA PRO A 283 -5.03 -12.36 9.93
C PRO A 283 -4.81 -13.87 9.73
N GLY A 284 -3.55 -14.29 9.82
CA GLY A 284 -3.16 -15.71 9.83
C GLY A 284 -1.69 -15.89 9.42
N HIS A 285 -1.25 -15.18 8.39
CA HIS A 285 0.16 -15.12 7.97
C HIS A 285 0.51 -13.65 7.73
N SER A 286 1.25 -13.05 8.67
CA SER A 286 1.62 -11.63 8.61
C SER A 286 2.64 -11.42 7.49
N THR A 287 2.16 -11.26 6.24
CA THR A 287 3.00 -10.90 5.09
C THR A 287 3.75 -9.58 5.32
N TRP A 288 3.33 -8.79 6.31
CA TRP A 288 4.07 -7.69 6.94
C TRP A 288 5.54 -8.00 7.24
N THR A 289 5.90 -9.24 7.58
CA THR A 289 7.28 -9.56 7.94
C THR A 289 8.24 -9.53 6.75
N TYR A 290 7.76 -9.72 5.53
CA TYR A 290 8.59 -9.71 4.30
C TYR A 290 8.13 -8.71 3.23
N ALA A 291 7.04 -8.00 3.45
CA ALA A 291 6.66 -6.84 2.66
C ALA A 291 7.63 -5.66 2.90
N SER A 292 7.73 -4.78 1.90
CA SER A 292 8.40 -3.49 2.04
C SER A 292 7.66 -2.58 3.03
N ASP A 293 8.28 -1.45 3.36
CA ASP A 293 7.56 -0.31 3.94
C ASP A 293 6.46 0.16 3.00
N VAL A 294 5.48 0.89 3.54
CA VAL A 294 4.33 1.37 2.78
C VAL A 294 4.82 2.34 1.70
N TYR A 295 4.57 2.01 0.43
CA TYR A 295 4.94 2.85 -0.71
C TYR A 295 3.82 3.80 -1.12
N GLU A 296 2.55 3.41 -0.97
CA GLU A 296 1.44 4.30 -1.31
C GLU A 296 0.33 4.19 -0.27
N ILE A 297 -0.18 5.33 0.20
CA ILE A 297 -1.40 5.38 1.00
C ILE A 297 -2.57 5.65 0.06
N GLY A 298 -3.36 4.61 -0.19
CA GLY A 298 -4.50 4.65 -1.09
C GLY A 298 -5.84 4.73 -0.38
N ARG A 299 -6.89 4.82 -1.20
CA ARG A 299 -8.30 4.65 -0.83
C ARG A 299 -8.95 3.71 -1.83
N GLY A 300 -9.95 2.96 -1.37
CA GLY A 300 -10.82 2.14 -2.21
C GLY A 300 -12.21 2.73 -2.22
N MET A 301 -12.75 3.03 -3.40
CA MET A 301 -14.04 3.71 -3.55
C MET A 301 -14.84 3.12 -4.71
N ILE A 302 -16.15 3.30 -4.65
CA ILE A 302 -17.04 3.02 -5.76
C ILE A 302 -17.16 4.29 -6.61
N ILE A 303 -16.91 4.15 -7.90
CA ILE A 303 -17.19 5.16 -8.93
C ILE A 303 -18.50 4.77 -9.63
N VAL A 304 -19.37 5.75 -9.82
CA VAL A 304 -20.67 5.58 -10.46
C VAL A 304 -20.82 6.57 -11.61
N PRO A 305 -21.67 6.28 -12.61
CA PRO A 305 -22.09 7.27 -13.60
C PRO A 305 -22.65 8.51 -12.87
N CYS A 306 -22.20 9.71 -13.24
CA CYS A 306 -22.82 10.92 -12.72
C CYS A 306 -24.25 11.03 -13.28
N SER A 307 -25.18 11.55 -12.48
CA SER A 307 -26.53 11.85 -12.92
C SER A 307 -26.49 12.87 -14.07
N GLN A 308 -27.12 12.54 -15.20
CA GLN A 308 -27.37 13.49 -16.27
C GLN A 308 -28.52 14.44 -15.88
N PRO A 309 -28.49 15.71 -16.29
CA PRO A 309 -29.65 16.58 -16.13
C PRO A 309 -30.83 15.98 -16.90
N LEU A 310 -32.00 15.88 -16.25
CA LEU A 310 -33.24 15.49 -16.92
C LEU A 310 -33.54 16.48 -18.06
N SER A 311 -34.07 15.98 -19.18
CA SER A 311 -34.62 16.89 -20.20
C SER A 311 -35.85 17.60 -19.63
N ILE A 312 -36.10 18.82 -20.10
CA ILE A 312 -37.27 19.61 -19.66
C ILE A 312 -38.58 18.85 -19.95
N GLY A 313 -38.63 18.12 -21.07
CA GLY A 313 -39.78 17.29 -21.43
C GLY A 313 -40.04 16.15 -20.44
N ASP A 314 -38.97 15.44 -20.03
CA ASP A 314 -39.08 14.36 -19.02
C ASP A 314 -39.51 14.93 -17.66
N MET A 315 -39.04 16.13 -17.31
CA MET A 315 -39.50 16.82 -16.09
C MET A 315 -41.01 17.10 -16.14
N PHE A 316 -41.53 17.63 -17.25
CA PHE A 316 -42.97 17.88 -17.39
C PHE A 316 -43.78 16.59 -17.38
N GLU A 317 -43.30 15.49 -17.97
CA GLU A 317 -43.98 14.19 -17.93
C GLU A 317 -44.09 13.64 -16.51
N ILE A 318 -43.02 13.75 -15.71
CA ILE A 318 -43.02 13.30 -14.31
C ILE A 318 -43.89 14.22 -13.43
N LEU A 319 -43.86 15.54 -13.67
CA LEU A 319 -44.60 16.54 -12.89
C LEU A 319 -46.11 16.51 -13.19
N LEU A 320 -46.49 16.40 -14.47
CA LEU A 320 -47.88 16.40 -14.96
C LEU A 320 -48.43 14.97 -15.09
N ASN A 321 -48.32 14.16 -14.03
CA ASN A 321 -48.80 12.78 -14.08
C ASN A 321 -50.33 12.67 -13.86
N GLU A 322 -50.88 11.47 -14.10
CA GLU A 322 -52.30 11.14 -13.93
C GLU A 322 -52.87 11.46 -12.53
N TYR A 323 -52.05 11.37 -11.47
CA TYR A 323 -52.46 11.70 -10.11
C TYR A 323 -52.64 13.22 -9.93
N PHE A 324 -51.75 14.04 -10.50
CA PHE A 324 -51.90 15.50 -10.45
C PHE A 324 -53.18 15.94 -11.17
N PHE A 325 -53.39 15.48 -12.41
CA PHE A 325 -54.61 15.78 -13.15
C PHE A 325 -55.86 15.21 -12.46
N GLY A 326 -55.79 14.00 -11.91
CA GLY A 326 -56.86 13.39 -11.15
C GLY A 326 -57.26 14.23 -9.93
N MET A 327 -56.29 14.72 -9.16
CA MET A 327 -56.52 15.60 -8.02
C MET A 327 -57.17 16.92 -8.44
N VAL A 328 -56.68 17.57 -9.50
CA VAL A 328 -57.26 18.82 -10.03
C VAL A 328 -58.70 18.59 -10.50
N ILE A 329 -58.99 17.51 -11.23
CA ILE A 329 -60.33 17.19 -11.72
C ILE A 329 -61.28 16.90 -10.56
N ILE A 330 -60.88 16.05 -9.60
CA ILE A 330 -61.70 15.69 -8.45
C ILE A 330 -61.99 16.93 -7.59
N CYS A 331 -60.98 17.74 -7.27
CA CYS A 331 -61.17 18.97 -6.50
C CYS A 331 -62.08 19.95 -7.26
N THR A 332 -61.90 20.12 -8.57
CA THR A 332 -62.74 21.01 -9.38
C THR A 332 -64.20 20.56 -9.38
N LEU A 333 -64.47 19.26 -9.55
CA LEU A 333 -65.82 18.72 -9.50
C LEU A 333 -66.45 18.86 -8.12
N LEU A 334 -65.72 18.52 -7.05
CA LEU A 334 -66.20 18.63 -5.67
C LEU A 334 -66.57 20.06 -5.30
N PHE A 335 -65.68 21.02 -5.56
CA PHE A 335 -65.96 22.42 -5.27
C PHE A 335 -67.05 22.99 -6.18
N SER A 336 -67.14 22.55 -7.45
CA SER A 336 -68.22 22.97 -8.38
C SER A 336 -69.59 22.49 -7.92
N ILE A 337 -69.70 21.25 -7.45
CA ILE A 337 -70.94 20.72 -6.87
C ILE A 337 -71.32 21.48 -5.60
N LEU A 338 -70.36 21.72 -4.69
CA LEU A 338 -70.63 22.46 -3.44
C LEU A 338 -71.06 23.90 -3.71
N HIS A 339 -70.40 24.57 -4.65
CA HIS A 339 -70.74 25.93 -5.07
C HIS A 339 -72.13 25.98 -5.71
N PHE A 340 -72.43 25.04 -6.61
CA PHE A 340 -73.75 24.89 -7.24
C PHE A 340 -74.87 24.62 -6.24
N VAL A 341 -74.67 23.76 -5.24
CA VAL A 341 -75.70 23.46 -4.21
C VAL A 341 -76.04 24.71 -3.40
N ILE A 342 -75.05 25.52 -3.05
CA ILE A 342 -75.29 26.79 -2.35
C ILE A 342 -76.04 27.78 -3.23
N GLU A 343 -75.66 27.92 -4.50
CA GLU A 343 -76.37 28.82 -5.42
C GLU A 343 -77.80 28.37 -5.70
N TYR A 344 -78.03 27.07 -5.91
CA TYR A 344 -79.35 26.50 -6.15
C TYR A 344 -80.29 26.70 -4.94
N TYR A 345 -79.81 26.45 -3.73
CA TYR A 345 -80.66 26.50 -2.54
C TYR A 345 -80.93 27.93 -2.05
N PHE A 346 -79.96 28.85 -2.21
CA PHE A 346 -80.07 30.19 -1.63
C PHE A 346 -80.39 31.30 -2.65
N ASP A 347 -79.89 31.19 -3.88
CA ASP A 347 -80.00 32.27 -4.88
C ASP A 347 -80.94 31.90 -6.05
N GLY A 348 -81.39 30.63 -6.15
CA GLY A 348 -82.41 30.17 -7.10
C GLY A 348 -81.97 30.21 -8.57
N GLU A 349 -80.69 30.48 -8.85
CA GLU A 349 -80.11 30.48 -10.18
C GLU A 349 -79.61 29.09 -10.57
N PHE A 350 -79.71 28.77 -11.87
CA PHE A 350 -79.46 27.43 -12.36
C PHE A 350 -78.72 27.44 -13.69
N SER A 351 -77.53 26.84 -13.69
CA SER A 351 -76.71 26.66 -14.87
C SER A 351 -76.05 25.29 -14.82
N TYR A 352 -76.40 24.41 -15.77
CA TYR A 352 -75.81 23.07 -15.86
C TYR A 352 -74.31 23.10 -16.19
N THR A 353 -73.83 24.16 -16.86
CA THR A 353 -72.41 24.29 -17.21
C THR A 353 -71.54 24.54 -15.97
N ASP A 354 -72.08 25.20 -14.96
CA ASP A 354 -71.37 25.52 -13.71
C ASP A 354 -71.26 24.31 -12.76
N LEU A 355 -71.99 23.23 -13.04
CA LEU A 355 -71.86 21.95 -12.31
C LEU A 355 -70.58 21.20 -12.71
N ILE A 356 -70.21 21.26 -14.00
CA ILE A 356 -69.09 20.48 -14.56
C ILE A 356 -67.84 21.35 -14.74
N LEU A 357 -68.00 22.59 -15.22
CA LEU A 357 -66.91 23.51 -15.58
C LEU A 357 -67.16 24.90 -15.02
N ASN A 358 -67.04 25.05 -13.71
CA ASN A 358 -67.10 26.36 -13.07
C ASN A 358 -65.75 27.10 -13.24
N ASN A 359 -65.72 28.06 -14.16
CA ASN A 359 -64.51 28.85 -14.47
C ASN A 359 -63.97 29.62 -13.24
N ARG A 360 -64.79 29.88 -12.22
CA ARG A 360 -64.35 30.55 -10.99
C ARG A 360 -63.62 29.61 -10.04
N ILE A 361 -63.92 28.31 -10.10
CA ILE A 361 -63.39 27.29 -9.18
C ILE A 361 -62.13 26.68 -9.73
N ILE A 362 -62.08 26.40 -11.04
CA ILE A 362 -60.88 25.85 -11.67
C ILE A 362 -59.67 26.76 -11.46
N GLY A 363 -59.86 28.09 -11.56
CA GLY A 363 -58.82 29.06 -11.23
C GLY A 363 -58.34 28.95 -9.78
N GLY A 364 -59.25 28.81 -8.82
CA GLY A 364 -58.90 28.66 -7.40
C GLY A 364 -58.23 27.31 -7.07
N VAL A 365 -58.64 26.21 -7.69
CA VAL A 365 -58.00 24.88 -7.54
C VAL A 365 -56.57 24.89 -8.08
N LEU A 366 -56.33 25.59 -9.19
CA LEU A 366 -54.99 25.83 -9.75
C LEU A 366 -54.19 26.89 -8.99
N GLY A 367 -54.75 27.46 -7.91
CA GLY A 367 -54.13 28.52 -7.11
C GLY A 367 -53.92 29.84 -7.87
N LEU A 368 -54.67 30.07 -8.95
CA LEU A 368 -54.77 31.34 -9.65
C LEU A 368 -55.75 32.27 -8.93
N SER A 369 -55.63 33.57 -9.20
CA SER A 369 -56.61 34.56 -8.73
C SER A 369 -57.97 34.32 -9.37
N PHE A 370 -59.03 34.29 -8.57
CA PHE A 370 -60.40 34.11 -9.04
C PHE A 370 -61.33 35.20 -8.50
N SER A 371 -62.32 35.58 -9.31
CA SER A 371 -63.36 36.54 -8.91
C SER A 371 -64.52 35.80 -8.27
N GLY A 372 -64.57 35.84 -6.94
CA GLY A 372 -65.70 35.32 -6.16
C GLY A 372 -66.98 36.16 -6.39
N ARG A 373 -68.14 35.52 -6.30
CA ARG A 373 -69.43 36.22 -6.36
C ARG A 373 -69.66 36.99 -5.06
N ASN A 374 -70.11 38.24 -5.16
CA ASN A 374 -70.55 39.01 -4.00
C ASN A 374 -71.90 38.50 -3.53
N SER A 375 -71.88 37.53 -2.61
CA SER A 375 -73.06 36.94 -1.99
C SER A 375 -73.07 37.19 -0.48
N PRO A 376 -74.24 37.46 0.14
CA PRO A 376 -74.34 37.69 1.58
C PRO A 376 -74.12 36.41 2.41
N TRP A 377 -74.18 35.23 1.78
CA TRP A 377 -74.15 33.93 2.47
C TRP A 377 -72.77 33.55 2.99
N ARG A 378 -72.68 33.23 4.29
CA ARG A 378 -71.44 32.82 4.96
C ARG A 378 -70.88 31.50 4.41
N GLY A 379 -71.75 30.61 3.92
CA GLY A 379 -71.34 29.33 3.33
C GLY A 379 -70.47 29.49 2.08
N LEU A 380 -70.82 30.44 1.20
CA LEU A 380 -70.05 30.72 -0.01
C LEU A 380 -68.65 31.25 0.31
N LYS A 381 -68.55 32.13 1.32
CA LYS A 381 -67.27 32.66 1.81
C LYS A 381 -66.38 31.56 2.39
N LEU A 382 -66.96 30.59 3.09
CA LEU A 382 -66.24 29.44 3.63
C LEU A 382 -65.71 28.53 2.51
N ILE A 383 -66.50 28.31 1.44
CA ILE A 383 -66.04 27.59 0.25
C ILE A 383 -64.84 28.30 -0.38
N TYR A 384 -64.86 29.62 -0.54
CA TYR A 384 -63.72 30.35 -1.12
C TYR A 384 -62.45 30.30 -0.26
N ILE A 385 -62.59 30.27 1.07
CA ILE A 385 -61.45 30.06 1.99
C ILE A 385 -60.89 28.65 1.83
N LEU A 386 -61.76 27.62 1.78
CA LEU A 386 -61.33 26.25 1.55
C LEU A 386 -60.68 26.06 0.17
N LEU A 387 -61.22 26.72 -0.86
CA LEU A 387 -60.68 26.73 -2.21
C LEU A 387 -59.27 27.35 -2.24
N PHE A 388 -59.06 28.45 -1.49
CA PHE A 388 -57.73 29.04 -1.33
C PHE A 388 -56.74 28.07 -0.68
N PHE A 389 -57.12 27.40 0.41
CA PHE A 389 -56.24 26.40 1.05
C PHE A 389 -55.97 25.19 0.16
N ALA A 390 -56.97 24.73 -0.61
CA ALA A 390 -56.82 23.65 -1.55
C ALA A 390 -55.86 24.01 -2.68
N GLY A 391 -56.03 25.19 -3.31
CA GLY A 391 -55.13 25.68 -4.35
C GLY A 391 -53.70 25.90 -3.84
N LEU A 392 -53.55 26.46 -2.62
CA LEU A 392 -52.24 26.61 -1.98
C LEU A 392 -51.57 25.26 -1.74
N ASN A 393 -52.32 24.24 -1.31
CA ASN A 393 -51.80 22.91 -1.07
C ASN A 393 -51.36 22.22 -2.37
N ILE A 394 -52.18 22.31 -3.44
CA ILE A 394 -51.85 21.75 -4.75
C ILE A 394 -50.57 22.40 -5.32
N ASN A 395 -50.46 23.73 -5.25
CA ASN A 395 -49.25 24.44 -5.68
C ASN A 395 -48.03 24.07 -4.82
N ALA A 396 -48.18 23.97 -3.50
CA ALA A 396 -47.09 23.57 -2.61
C ALA A 396 -46.62 22.13 -2.87
N GLN A 397 -47.55 21.20 -3.14
CA GLN A 397 -47.20 19.83 -3.52
C GLN A 397 -46.51 19.76 -4.88
N PHE A 398 -46.96 20.54 -5.85
CA PHE A 398 -46.32 20.63 -7.17
C PHE A 398 -44.86 21.12 -7.03
N SER A 399 -44.63 22.20 -6.28
CA SER A 399 -43.28 22.73 -6.02
C SER A 399 -42.40 21.79 -5.17
N ALA A 400 -42.96 21.09 -4.18
CA ALA A 400 -42.20 20.16 -3.35
C ALA A 400 -41.78 18.90 -4.11
N ARG A 401 -42.61 18.45 -5.06
CA ARG A 401 -42.32 17.27 -5.89
C ARG A 401 -41.22 17.55 -6.90
N ASP A 402 -41.15 18.77 -7.44
CA ASP A 402 -40.01 19.24 -8.25
C ASP A 402 -38.67 19.07 -7.50
N LEU A 403 -38.63 19.51 -6.24
CA LEU A 403 -37.45 19.35 -5.38
C LEU A 403 -37.15 17.87 -5.01
N ALA A 404 -38.20 17.06 -4.78
CA ALA A 404 -38.05 15.64 -4.44
C ALA A 404 -37.57 14.79 -5.63
N ILE A 405 -37.93 15.12 -6.87
CA ILE A 405 -37.46 14.46 -8.09
C ILE A 405 -35.95 14.69 -8.26
N MET A 406 -35.47 15.91 -7.97
CA MET A 406 -34.03 16.22 -7.96
C MET A 406 -33.26 15.39 -6.91
N GLY A 407 -33.90 14.99 -5.81
CA GLY A 407 -33.31 14.15 -4.76
C GLY A 407 -33.46 12.63 -4.96
N GLY A 408 -34.57 12.18 -5.56
CA GLY A 408 -34.97 10.76 -5.62
C GLY A 408 -34.31 9.93 -6.72
N ILE A 409 -33.95 10.54 -7.85
CA ILE A 409 -33.30 9.87 -8.99
C ILE A 409 -31.88 9.38 -8.64
N MET A 410 -31.28 9.90 -7.57
CA MET A 410 -29.98 9.47 -7.07
C MET A 410 -29.97 8.05 -6.49
N LEU A 411 -31.12 7.44 -6.17
CA LEU A 411 -31.16 6.17 -5.42
C LEU A 411 -31.07 4.90 -6.29
N ASP A 412 -31.51 4.94 -7.56
CA ASP A 412 -31.51 3.74 -8.43
C ASP A 412 -30.11 3.37 -8.97
N ILE A 413 -29.13 4.26 -8.84
CA ILE A 413 -27.74 4.05 -9.29
C ILE A 413 -27.04 2.95 -8.46
N PHE A 414 -27.48 2.69 -7.22
CA PHE A 414 -26.85 1.70 -6.34
C PHE A 414 -27.09 0.24 -6.75
N ARG A 415 -28.06 -0.04 -7.64
CA ARG A 415 -28.43 -1.42 -8.01
C ARG A 415 -27.58 -2.04 -9.12
N SER A 416 -26.62 -1.31 -9.72
CA SER A 416 -25.91 -1.76 -10.93
C SER A 416 -24.40 -2.01 -10.76
N LEU A 417 -23.92 -2.37 -9.57
CA LEU A 417 -22.52 -2.75 -9.39
C LEU A 417 -22.20 -4.07 -10.13
N ILE A 418 -21.23 -4.03 -11.05
CA ILE A 418 -20.75 -5.26 -11.71
C ILE A 418 -19.75 -5.95 -10.79
N ILE A 419 -20.02 -7.22 -10.50
CA ILE A 419 -19.04 -8.19 -10.01
C ILE A 419 -18.88 -9.21 -11.14
N THR A 420 -17.70 -9.27 -11.75
CA THR A 420 -17.40 -10.21 -12.83
C THR A 420 -16.06 -10.88 -12.56
N GLU A 421 -15.94 -12.14 -13.03
CA GLU A 421 -14.68 -12.88 -13.02
C GLU A 421 -13.77 -12.47 -14.20
N ASP A 422 -14.33 -11.82 -15.24
CA ASP A 422 -13.55 -11.28 -16.37
C ASP A 422 -12.97 -9.91 -16.02
N VAL A 423 -11.75 -9.94 -15.49
CA VAL A 423 -10.98 -8.74 -15.12
C VAL A 423 -10.63 -7.88 -16.33
N ALA A 424 -10.43 -8.47 -17.51
CA ALA A 424 -10.05 -7.74 -18.71
C ALA A 424 -11.22 -6.92 -19.24
N GLU A 425 -12.41 -7.52 -19.32
CA GLU A 425 -13.63 -6.82 -19.70
C GLU A 425 -14.01 -5.76 -18.67
N TYR A 426 -13.94 -6.08 -17.37
CA TYR A 426 -14.17 -5.13 -16.29
C TYR A 426 -13.27 -3.89 -16.41
N SER A 427 -11.97 -4.11 -16.61
CA SER A 427 -11.01 -3.04 -16.80
C SER A 427 -11.35 -2.21 -18.05
N ARG A 428 -11.63 -2.86 -19.19
CA ARG A 428 -11.97 -2.19 -20.45
C ARG A 428 -13.20 -1.30 -20.32
N MET A 429 -14.30 -1.81 -19.76
CA MET A 429 -15.54 -1.03 -19.57
C MET A 429 -15.30 0.18 -18.67
N ARG A 430 -14.58 -0.02 -17.57
CA ARG A 430 -14.22 1.04 -16.63
C ARG A 430 -13.36 2.12 -17.30
N PHE A 431 -12.32 1.74 -18.04
CA PHE A 431 -11.43 2.69 -18.74
C PHE A 431 -12.12 3.45 -19.89
N ASN A 432 -13.14 2.85 -20.51
CA ASN A 432 -13.92 3.43 -21.60
C ASN A 432 -15.14 4.25 -21.13
N PHE A 433 -15.28 4.51 -19.83
CA PHE A 433 -16.38 5.34 -19.29
C PHE A 433 -17.79 4.82 -19.62
N ASN A 434 -17.98 3.50 -19.49
CA ASN A 434 -19.30 2.90 -19.63
C ASN A 434 -20.23 3.36 -18.47
N THR A 435 -21.38 3.94 -18.82
CA THR A 435 -22.34 4.54 -17.88
C THR A 435 -23.43 3.59 -17.41
N THR A 436 -23.43 2.32 -17.82
CA THR A 436 -24.49 1.38 -17.42
C THR A 436 -24.39 0.90 -15.98
N THR A 437 -23.19 0.96 -15.38
CA THR A 437 -22.87 0.29 -14.11
C THR A 437 -21.84 1.04 -13.27
N GLY A 438 -21.77 0.70 -11.97
CA GLY A 438 -20.75 1.21 -11.06
C GLY A 438 -19.53 0.30 -10.96
N TYR A 439 -18.36 0.87 -10.66
CA TYR A 439 -17.08 0.16 -10.56
C TYR A 439 -16.36 0.45 -9.24
N TYR A 440 -15.65 -0.54 -8.70
CA TYR A 440 -14.58 -0.29 -7.74
C TYR A 440 -13.38 0.37 -8.42
N ALA A 441 -12.81 1.38 -7.76
CA ALA A 441 -11.58 2.05 -8.16
C ALA A 441 -10.69 2.34 -6.95
N THR A 442 -9.38 2.24 -7.14
CA THR A 442 -8.39 2.74 -6.17
C THR A 442 -8.20 4.24 -6.34
N LEU A 443 -7.62 4.90 -5.34
CA LEU A 443 -7.27 6.33 -5.42
C LEU A 443 -6.39 6.65 -6.65
N ALA A 444 -5.41 5.79 -6.96
CA ALA A 444 -4.57 5.94 -8.14
C ALA A 444 -5.39 5.86 -9.45
N GLN A 445 -6.38 4.97 -9.53
CA GLN A 445 -7.28 4.87 -10.69
C GLN A 445 -8.24 6.06 -10.76
N TRP A 446 -8.77 6.51 -9.63
CA TRP A 446 -9.66 7.68 -9.58
C TRP A 446 -8.96 8.97 -10.00
N LYS A 447 -7.70 9.18 -9.56
CA LYS A 447 -6.85 10.29 -10.04
C LYS A 447 -6.72 10.27 -11.56
N LEU A 448 -6.52 9.09 -12.14
CA LEU A 448 -6.39 8.90 -13.58
C LEU A 448 -7.69 9.27 -14.33
N PHE A 449 -8.83 8.75 -13.86
CA PHE A 449 -10.14 9.05 -14.45
C PHE A 449 -10.52 10.52 -14.30
N SER A 450 -10.26 11.12 -13.14
CA SER A 450 -10.48 12.55 -12.88
C SER A 450 -9.71 13.45 -13.84
N LEU A 451 -8.46 13.09 -14.18
CA LEU A 451 -7.65 13.82 -15.15
C LEU A 451 -8.19 13.67 -16.58
N LYS A 452 -8.63 12.46 -16.95
CA LYS A 452 -9.22 12.20 -18.28
C LYS A 452 -10.51 13.00 -18.48
N GLN A 453 -11.44 12.95 -17.52
CA GLN A 453 -12.73 13.65 -17.62
C GLN A 453 -12.65 15.17 -17.44
N LYS A 454 -11.47 15.75 -17.16
CA LYS A 454 -11.30 17.21 -17.01
C LYS A 454 -11.61 17.98 -18.30
N TYR A 455 -11.43 17.33 -19.45
CA TYR A 455 -11.67 17.91 -20.78
C TYR A 455 -12.96 17.41 -21.43
N HIS A 456 -13.75 16.59 -20.73
CA HIS A 456 -15.06 16.16 -21.21
C HIS A 456 -16.08 17.30 -21.07
N SER A 457 -17.18 17.23 -21.81
CA SER A 457 -18.30 18.17 -21.72
C SER A 457 -18.90 18.21 -20.31
N HIS A 458 -18.99 17.03 -19.68
CA HIS A 458 -19.45 16.85 -18.32
C HIS A 458 -18.64 15.74 -17.62
N LYS A 459 -18.77 15.66 -16.29
CA LYS A 459 -18.19 14.55 -15.53
C LYS A 459 -19.02 13.31 -15.80
N THR A 460 -18.45 12.29 -16.44
CA THR A 460 -19.14 11.02 -16.67
C THR A 460 -19.13 10.12 -15.44
N TYR A 461 -18.04 10.09 -14.68
CA TYR A 461 -17.95 9.35 -13.41
C TYR A 461 -17.87 10.28 -12.20
N CYS A 462 -18.56 9.87 -11.14
CA CYS A 462 -18.66 10.52 -9.86
C CYS A 462 -18.35 9.53 -8.74
N THR A 463 -17.87 10.04 -7.61
CA THR A 463 -17.75 9.30 -6.37
C THR A 463 -18.06 10.24 -5.21
N TYR A 464 -18.58 9.69 -4.12
CA TYR A 464 -19.04 10.42 -2.94
C TYR A 464 -18.38 9.85 -1.68
N GLU A 465 -18.33 10.61 -0.59
CA GLU A 465 -17.66 10.13 0.63
C GLU A 465 -18.30 8.85 1.20
N ASN A 466 -19.61 8.72 1.09
CA ASN A 466 -20.35 7.51 1.49
C ASN A 466 -20.09 6.30 0.56
N LEU A 467 -19.49 6.50 -0.61
CA LEU A 467 -19.05 5.46 -1.55
C LEU A 467 -17.59 5.04 -1.34
N THR A 468 -16.90 5.59 -0.34
CA THR A 468 -15.53 5.18 0.01
C THR A 468 -15.58 3.96 0.93
N LEU A 469 -15.29 2.78 0.38
CA LEU A 469 -15.26 1.51 1.10
C LEU A 469 -14.05 1.41 2.04
N HIS A 470 -12.89 1.84 1.57
CA HIS A 470 -11.63 1.79 2.31
C HIS A 470 -11.01 3.18 2.35
N LYS A 471 -11.04 3.81 3.52
CA LYS A 471 -10.47 5.16 3.73
C LYS A 471 -8.95 5.17 3.80
N PHE A 472 -8.34 4.02 4.11
CA PHE A 472 -6.90 3.87 4.25
C PHE A 472 -6.49 2.49 3.74
N ILE A 473 -5.68 2.46 2.68
CA ILE A 473 -5.07 1.25 2.15
C ILE A 473 -3.55 1.46 2.14
N PRO A 474 -2.79 0.75 3.00
CA PRO A 474 -1.34 0.78 2.95
C PRO A 474 -0.86 -0.17 1.84
N TRP A 475 -0.51 0.39 0.69
CA TRP A 475 0.04 -0.39 -0.40
C TRP A 475 1.53 -0.65 -0.15
N ASN A 476 1.88 -1.93 -0.13
CA ASN A 476 3.25 -2.41 0.00
C ASN A 476 3.69 -3.08 -1.29
N ILE A 477 4.98 -3.37 -1.36
CA ILE A 477 5.59 -4.19 -2.40
C ILE A 477 6.08 -5.48 -1.74
N LEU A 478 5.74 -6.63 -2.31
CA LEU A 478 6.19 -7.91 -1.77
C LEU A 478 7.59 -8.24 -2.27
N LEU A 479 8.42 -8.67 -1.35
CA LEU A 479 9.71 -9.30 -1.64
C LEU A 479 9.62 -10.78 -1.28
N GLN A 480 10.58 -11.57 -1.77
CA GLN A 480 10.68 -12.96 -1.32
C GLN A 480 10.94 -13.08 0.19
N PRO A 481 10.45 -14.14 0.87
CA PRO A 481 10.74 -14.36 2.28
C PRO A 481 12.25 -14.38 2.57
N ASN A 482 12.70 -13.63 3.59
CA ASN A 482 14.12 -13.41 3.92
C ASN A 482 14.94 -12.65 2.85
N SER A 483 14.28 -11.85 2.01
CA SER A 483 14.96 -11.09 0.96
C SER A 483 16.09 -10.21 1.51
N GLN A 484 17.29 -10.43 0.98
CA GLN A 484 18.48 -9.60 1.20
C GLN A 484 18.35 -8.16 0.67
N TYR A 485 17.30 -7.88 -0.12
CA TYR A 485 17.06 -6.58 -0.73
C TYR A 485 16.13 -5.69 0.11
N LYS A 486 15.50 -6.22 1.17
CA LYS A 486 14.47 -5.51 1.92
C LYS A 486 14.93 -4.16 2.48
N ASP A 487 16.06 -4.13 3.17
CA ASP A 487 16.59 -2.90 3.79
C ASP A 487 16.94 -1.84 2.73
N ALA A 488 17.58 -2.25 1.64
CA ALA A 488 17.92 -1.38 0.52
C ALA A 488 16.68 -0.82 -0.17
N PHE A 489 15.67 -1.66 -0.35
CA PHE A 489 14.41 -1.30 -1.01
C PHE A 489 13.61 -0.32 -0.15
N ASN A 490 13.52 -0.57 1.15
CA ASN A 490 12.89 0.35 2.11
C ASN A 490 13.64 1.68 2.17
N TYR A 491 14.97 1.67 2.24
CA TYR A 491 15.77 2.90 2.16
C TYR A 491 15.42 3.70 0.90
N LEU A 492 15.33 3.05 -0.26
CA LEU A 492 15.00 3.73 -1.51
C LEU A 492 13.57 4.29 -1.53
N ILE A 493 12.58 3.56 -1.00
CA ILE A 493 11.19 4.06 -0.87
C ILE A 493 11.17 5.40 -0.15
N HIS A 494 11.86 5.50 1.00
CA HIS A 494 11.92 6.75 1.77
C HIS A 494 12.57 7.88 0.97
N ARG A 495 13.68 7.60 0.26
CA ARG A 495 14.36 8.60 -0.58
C ARG A 495 13.52 9.05 -1.79
N VAL A 496 12.76 8.14 -2.38
CA VAL A 496 11.85 8.41 -3.51
C VAL A 496 10.71 9.34 -3.06
N HIS A 497 10.17 9.12 -1.87
CA HIS A 497 9.15 10.01 -1.29
C HIS A 497 9.72 11.37 -0.89
N GLU A 498 10.88 11.42 -0.25
CA GLU A 498 11.56 12.68 0.10
C GLU A 498 11.79 13.57 -1.13
N ALA A 499 12.09 12.96 -2.28
CA ALA A 499 12.33 13.67 -3.53
C ALA A 499 11.05 13.95 -4.36
N GLY A 500 9.89 13.43 -3.97
CA GLY A 500 8.64 13.55 -4.73
C GLY A 500 8.63 12.80 -6.08
N LEU A 501 9.51 11.81 -6.24
CA LEU A 501 9.68 11.08 -7.51
C LEU A 501 8.44 10.25 -7.86
N SER A 502 7.73 9.71 -6.87
CA SER A 502 6.51 8.91 -7.09
C SER A 502 5.44 9.69 -7.86
N ASP A 503 5.19 10.96 -7.48
CA ASP A 503 4.21 11.83 -8.14
C ASP A 503 4.67 12.25 -9.54
N ALA A 504 5.97 12.54 -9.69
CA ALA A 504 6.56 12.88 -10.99
C ALA A 504 6.46 11.69 -11.98
N TRP A 505 6.71 10.47 -11.52
CA TRP A 505 6.57 9.26 -12.34
C TRP A 505 5.12 8.97 -12.68
N TYR A 506 4.19 9.20 -11.76
CA TYR A 506 2.75 9.08 -12.04
C TYR A 506 2.34 10.05 -13.16
N ALA A 507 2.73 11.32 -13.06
CA ALA A 507 2.45 12.33 -14.10
C ALA A 507 3.12 12.00 -15.45
N SER A 508 4.35 11.47 -15.42
CA SER A 508 5.04 10.99 -16.63
C SER A 508 4.30 9.83 -17.29
N ALA A 509 3.85 8.84 -16.51
CA ALA A 509 3.11 7.70 -17.02
C ALA A 509 1.79 8.12 -17.67
N PHE A 510 1.09 9.11 -17.08
CA PHE A 510 -0.10 9.70 -17.68
C PHE A 510 0.18 10.35 -19.04
N ASN A 511 1.23 11.16 -19.13
CA ASN A 511 1.61 11.82 -20.37
C ASN A 511 2.02 10.82 -21.46
N ASP A 512 2.69 9.73 -21.09
CA ASP A 512 3.06 8.68 -22.04
C ASP A 512 1.83 7.92 -22.54
N LEU A 513 0.85 7.63 -21.67
CA LEU A 513 -0.42 7.02 -22.08
C LEU A 513 -1.18 7.87 -23.10
N LEU A 514 -1.13 9.20 -22.98
CA LEU A 514 -1.68 10.14 -23.96
C LEU A 514 -0.94 10.08 -25.30
N LYS A 515 0.40 10.17 -25.28
CA LYS A 515 1.23 10.11 -26.50
C LYS A 515 1.03 8.80 -27.26
N LEU A 516 0.90 7.70 -26.53
CA LEU A 516 0.69 6.36 -27.06
C LEU A 516 -0.75 6.11 -27.53
N LYS A 517 -1.66 7.09 -27.40
CA LYS A 517 -3.09 6.98 -27.73
C LYS A 517 -3.81 5.83 -27.02
N ARG A 518 -3.24 5.33 -25.91
CA ARG A 518 -3.89 4.36 -25.02
C ARG A 518 -4.90 5.03 -24.11
N LEU A 519 -4.71 6.32 -23.88
CA LEU A 519 -5.67 7.19 -23.21
C LEU A 519 -6.10 8.28 -24.20
N SER A 520 -7.40 8.45 -24.35
CA SER A 520 -8.00 9.57 -25.11
C SER A 520 -8.61 10.56 -24.13
N LEU A 521 -8.41 11.85 -24.40
CA LEU A 521 -9.10 12.96 -23.70
C LEU A 521 -10.41 13.34 -24.40
N ALA A 522 -10.72 12.73 -25.55
CA ALA A 522 -11.99 12.95 -26.23
C ALA A 522 -13.12 12.39 -25.37
N ASP A 523 -14.18 13.19 -25.25
CA ASP A 523 -15.37 12.79 -24.53
C ASP A 523 -16.09 11.65 -25.28
N PRO A 524 -16.22 10.45 -24.69
CA PRO A 524 -16.99 9.37 -25.31
C PRO A 524 -18.50 9.60 -25.24
N ASN A 525 -18.96 10.48 -24.34
CA ASN A 525 -20.37 10.80 -24.13
C ASN A 525 -20.56 12.32 -24.24
N PRO A 526 -20.30 12.96 -25.39
CA PRO A 526 -20.49 14.39 -25.51
C PRO A 526 -21.97 14.74 -25.36
N GLU A 527 -22.30 15.58 -24.38
CA GLU A 527 -23.62 16.22 -24.38
C GLU A 527 -23.68 17.21 -25.55
N GLY A 528 -24.86 17.32 -26.17
CA GLY A 528 -25.18 18.52 -26.92
C GLY A 528 -25.06 19.70 -25.95
N GLY A 529 -24.23 20.70 -26.27
CA GLY A 529 -24.14 21.91 -25.45
C GLY A 529 -25.52 22.52 -25.18
N PRO A 530 -25.63 23.51 -24.27
CA PRO A 530 -26.93 24.03 -23.81
C PRO A 530 -27.89 24.23 -24.97
N SER A 531 -28.89 23.35 -25.07
CA SER A 531 -29.86 23.37 -26.15
C SER A 531 -30.86 24.48 -25.86
N THR A 532 -31.10 25.33 -26.85
CA THR A 532 -32.20 26.29 -26.78
C THR A 532 -33.50 25.52 -26.66
N MET A 533 -34.35 25.90 -25.70
CA MET A 533 -35.65 25.27 -25.49
C MET A 533 -36.43 25.25 -26.80
N THR A 534 -36.84 24.06 -27.22
CA THR A 534 -37.60 23.84 -28.45
C THR A 534 -39.09 23.81 -28.14
N VAL A 535 -39.92 23.99 -29.17
CA VAL A 535 -41.38 23.87 -29.02
C VAL A 535 -41.77 22.45 -28.59
N ASP A 536 -41.00 21.44 -29.03
CA ASP A 536 -41.22 20.04 -28.67
C ASP A 536 -40.98 19.76 -27.18
N ASP A 537 -40.09 20.51 -26.51
CA ASP A 537 -39.87 20.37 -25.06
C ASP A 537 -41.11 20.80 -24.24
N LEU A 538 -41.97 21.64 -24.83
CA LEU A 538 -43.25 22.06 -24.26
C LEU A 538 -44.43 21.24 -24.78
N ARG A 539 -44.22 20.17 -25.56
CA ARG A 539 -45.30 19.41 -26.23
C ARG A 539 -46.43 19.02 -25.27
N TRP A 540 -46.10 18.63 -24.04
CA TRP A 540 -47.08 18.30 -23.01
C TRP A 540 -47.90 19.47 -22.47
N ALA A 541 -47.40 20.70 -22.56
CA ALA A 541 -48.17 21.89 -22.22
C ALA A 541 -49.13 22.30 -23.36
N TRP A 542 -48.88 21.82 -24.59
CA TRP A 542 -49.67 22.14 -25.79
C TRP A 542 -50.70 21.06 -26.17
N LEU A 543 -50.50 19.82 -25.71
CA LEU A 543 -51.46 18.70 -25.81
C LEU A 543 -52.45 18.76 -24.64
#